data_AF-C5K729-F1
#
_entry.id   AF-C5K729-F1
#
_cell.length_a   1.000
_cell.length_b   1.000
_cell.length_c   1.000
_cell.angle_alpha   90.00
_cell.angle_beta   90.00
_cell.angle_gamma   90.00
#
_symmetry.space_group_name_H-M   'P 1'
#
loop_
_entity.id
_entity.type
_entity.pdbx_description
1 polymer ?
#
loop_
_entity_poly.entity_id
_entity_poly.type
_entity_poly.pdbx_seq_one_letter_code
_entity_poly.pdbx_strand_id
1 'polypeptide(L)'
;MRKYERDLGPLLLSAFKGNQCILDGEVLAYDEDTGTFLKHTTNRSTAAETAGHRHLCFIIFDILLYGDAKNAAQNFTTTPLKVRREVLMKVVKSINTYIEVVNFRVIPSTSEAVMDEINMAVANGEEGRVFKDPDSVYSIGKNGYGWFKLKPEYSYHLSMELDLVVVGAYFASGTARIERSRNVGASGKSGGGSTERFEGPERSPERNYGCLVSTRRKSGCPVAG
;
A
#
# COMPACT_ATOMS: atom_id res chain seq x y z
N MET A 1 -11.93 8.03 -15.54
CA MET A 1 -12.41 6.64 -15.64
C MET A 1 -12.08 5.98 -16.98
N ARG A 2 -12.43 6.57 -18.14
CA ARG A 2 -12.29 5.93 -19.47
C ARG A 2 -10.90 5.37 -19.83
N LYS A 3 -9.81 5.93 -19.30
CA LYS A 3 -8.45 5.45 -19.59
C LYS A 3 -8.04 4.20 -18.80
N TYR A 4 -8.44 4.09 -17.53
CA TYR A 4 -8.15 2.90 -16.71
C TYR A 4 -8.79 1.65 -17.34
N GLU A 5 -10.04 1.77 -17.78
CA GLU A 5 -10.75 0.70 -18.49
C GLU A 5 -10.06 0.33 -19.81
N ARG A 6 -9.63 1.33 -20.59
CA ARG A 6 -8.94 1.10 -21.86
C ARG A 6 -7.58 0.41 -21.68
N ASP A 7 -6.78 0.86 -20.71
CA ASP A 7 -5.39 0.42 -20.56
C ASP A 7 -5.29 -0.87 -19.73
N LEU A 8 -6.05 -0.99 -18.64
CA LEU A 8 -6.00 -2.14 -17.73
C LEU A 8 -7.09 -3.18 -18.00
N GLY A 9 -8.21 -2.80 -18.61
CA GLY A 9 -9.36 -3.70 -18.82
C GLY A 9 -9.02 -4.95 -19.64
N PRO A 10 -8.46 -4.83 -20.86
CA PRO A 10 -8.07 -5.98 -21.66
C PRO A 10 -7.02 -6.86 -20.96
N LEU A 11 -6.08 -6.25 -20.25
CA LEU A 11 -5.05 -6.95 -19.50
C LEU A 11 -5.66 -7.75 -18.35
N LEU A 12 -6.57 -7.15 -17.58
CA LEU A 12 -7.25 -7.81 -16.48
C LEU A 12 -8.13 -8.97 -16.97
N LEU A 13 -8.83 -8.80 -18.09
CA LEU A 13 -9.62 -9.88 -18.72
C LEU A 13 -8.72 -11.04 -19.16
N SER A 14 -7.52 -10.77 -19.66
CA SER A 14 -6.56 -11.82 -20.04
C SER A 14 -5.87 -12.49 -18.83
N ALA A 15 -5.72 -11.76 -17.73
CA ALA A 15 -5.07 -12.22 -16.51
C ALA A 15 -6.01 -13.06 -15.62
N PHE A 16 -7.31 -12.77 -15.65
CA PHE A 16 -8.30 -13.35 -14.75
C PHE A 16 -8.95 -14.61 -15.33
N LYS A 17 -9.04 -15.66 -14.52
CA LYS A 17 -9.72 -16.92 -14.84
C LYS A 17 -11.06 -16.97 -14.13
N GLY A 18 -12.13 -16.58 -14.83
CA GLY A 18 -13.50 -16.64 -14.31
C GLY A 18 -14.43 -15.75 -15.12
N ASN A 19 -15.71 -15.72 -14.75
CA ASN A 19 -16.72 -14.90 -15.42
C ASN A 19 -17.02 -13.60 -14.67
N GLN A 20 -16.85 -13.61 -13.34
CA GLN A 20 -17.19 -12.47 -12.48
C GLN A 20 -16.21 -12.36 -11.32
N CYS A 21 -15.83 -11.14 -10.96
CA CYS A 21 -15.08 -10.90 -9.73
C CYS A 21 -15.28 -9.50 -9.17
N ILE A 22 -14.96 -9.36 -7.88
CA ILE A 22 -14.69 -8.07 -7.24
C ILE A 22 -13.28 -8.19 -6.66
N LEU A 23 -12.34 -7.45 -7.24
CA LEU A 23 -10.94 -7.40 -6.82
C LEU A 23 -10.69 -6.07 -6.11
N ASP A 24 -9.88 -6.13 -5.05
CA ASP A 24 -9.39 -4.94 -4.36
C ASP A 24 -7.87 -4.84 -4.53
N GLY A 25 -7.39 -3.63 -4.80
CA GLY A 25 -6.04 -3.41 -5.27
C GLY A 25 -5.68 -1.93 -5.35
N GLU A 26 -4.41 -1.67 -5.62
CA GLU A 26 -3.88 -0.34 -5.86
C GLU A 26 -3.43 -0.20 -7.30
N VAL A 27 -3.78 0.92 -7.94
CA VAL A 27 -3.22 1.26 -9.25
C VAL A 27 -1.98 2.11 -9.06
N LEU A 28 -0.87 1.68 -9.64
CA LEU A 28 0.42 2.36 -9.64
C LEU A 28 0.80 2.76 -11.06
N ALA A 29 1.71 3.71 -11.18
CA ALA A 29 2.41 3.98 -12.43
C ALA A 29 3.80 3.32 -12.37
N TYR A 30 4.19 2.65 -13.45
CA TYR A 30 5.51 2.07 -13.62
C TYR A 30 6.26 2.83 -14.72
N ASP A 31 7.57 2.97 -14.52
CA ASP A 31 8.49 3.63 -15.43
C ASP A 31 9.49 2.57 -15.93
N GLU A 32 9.41 2.24 -17.22
CA GLU A 32 10.22 1.20 -17.86
C GLU A 32 11.69 1.59 -17.99
N ASP A 33 11.99 2.90 -18.11
CA ASP A 33 13.36 3.41 -18.23
C ASP A 33 14.14 3.18 -16.93
N THR A 34 13.50 3.45 -15.80
CA THR A 34 14.08 3.24 -14.47
C THR A 34 13.82 1.84 -13.91
N GLY A 35 12.84 1.12 -14.46
CA GLY A 35 12.37 -0.17 -13.97
C GLY A 35 11.69 -0.10 -12.60
N THR A 36 11.11 1.06 -12.23
CA THR A 36 10.58 1.30 -10.88
C THR A 36 9.13 1.79 -10.87
N PHE A 37 8.41 1.50 -9.77
CA PHE A 37 7.10 2.09 -9.50
C PHE A 37 7.24 3.52 -9.00
N LEU A 38 6.45 4.42 -9.58
CA LEU A 38 6.40 5.82 -9.22
C LEU A 38 5.52 6.07 -7.99
N LYS A 39 5.75 7.20 -7.31
CA LYS A 39 4.97 7.60 -6.13
C LYS A 39 3.55 7.98 -6.51
N HIS A 40 2.58 7.73 -5.63
CA HIS A 40 1.14 7.86 -5.90
C HIS A 40 0.69 9.20 -6.54
N THR A 41 1.41 10.31 -6.29
CA THR A 41 1.11 11.62 -6.90
C THR A 41 1.21 11.65 -8.42
N THR A 42 1.96 10.73 -9.05
CA THR A 42 2.12 10.65 -10.52
C THR A 42 1.11 9.73 -11.20
N ASN A 43 0.24 9.03 -10.45
CA ASN A 43 -0.78 8.17 -11.04
C ASN A 43 -1.75 8.98 -11.89
N ARG A 44 -2.10 10.19 -11.46
CA ARG A 44 -3.02 11.08 -12.17
C ARG A 44 -2.40 11.65 -13.45
N SER A 45 -1.11 12.00 -13.44
CA SER A 45 -0.41 12.48 -14.64
C SER A 45 -0.18 11.35 -15.64
N THR A 46 0.20 10.15 -15.19
CA THR A 46 0.35 8.97 -16.05
C THR A 46 -0.99 8.53 -16.65
N ALA A 47 -2.08 8.65 -15.87
CA ALA A 47 -3.44 8.46 -16.39
C ALA A 47 -3.91 9.60 -17.31
N ALA A 48 -3.22 10.74 -17.38
CA ALA A 48 -3.56 11.87 -18.24
C ALA A 48 -2.71 11.93 -19.53
N GLU A 49 -1.43 11.54 -19.46
CA GLU A 49 -0.49 11.64 -20.59
C GLU A 49 -0.39 10.35 -21.40
N THR A 50 -0.19 10.49 -22.71
CA THR A 50 -0.01 9.37 -23.66
C THR A 50 1.46 9.22 -24.07
N ALA A 51 2.37 9.94 -23.42
CA ALA A 51 3.74 10.11 -23.86
C ALA A 51 4.72 9.53 -22.82
N GLY A 52 5.44 8.48 -23.20
CA GLY A 52 6.61 7.96 -22.48
C GLY A 52 6.58 6.45 -22.22
N HIS A 53 7.73 5.93 -21.79
CA HIS A 53 7.99 4.57 -21.29
C HIS A 53 7.33 4.34 -19.91
N ARG A 54 6.07 4.76 -19.75
CA ARG A 54 5.32 4.66 -18.50
C ARG A 54 3.94 4.09 -18.74
N HIS A 55 3.50 3.21 -17.85
CA HIS A 55 2.18 2.60 -17.92
C HIS A 55 1.56 2.41 -16.54
N LEU A 56 0.25 2.14 -16.55
CA LEU A 56 -0.49 1.83 -15.34
C LEU A 56 -0.36 0.34 -15.02
N CYS A 57 -0.30 0.04 -13.73
CA CYS A 57 -0.22 -1.30 -13.19
C CYS A 57 -1.29 -1.46 -12.13
N PHE A 58 -2.00 -2.59 -12.12
CA PHE A 58 -2.93 -2.93 -11.06
C PHE A 58 -2.33 -3.98 -10.14
N ILE A 59 -2.02 -3.58 -8.91
CA ILE A 59 -1.46 -4.43 -7.86
C ILE A 59 -2.61 -4.88 -6.96
N ILE A 60 -3.04 -6.12 -7.15
CA ILE A 60 -4.22 -6.70 -6.50
C ILE A 60 -3.79 -7.30 -5.15
N PHE A 61 -4.53 -7.00 -4.09
CA PHE A 61 -4.23 -7.49 -2.75
C PHE A 61 -5.38 -8.21 -2.06
N ASP A 62 -6.60 -8.20 -2.60
CA ASP A 62 -7.74 -8.95 -2.07
C ASP A 62 -8.76 -9.34 -3.16
N ILE A 63 -9.62 -10.31 -2.84
CA ILE A 63 -10.75 -10.74 -3.68
C ILE A 63 -12.00 -10.90 -2.81
N LEU A 64 -13.08 -10.23 -3.20
CA LEU A 64 -14.32 -10.17 -2.42
C LEU A 64 -15.45 -11.00 -3.05
N LEU A 65 -15.37 -11.22 -4.35
CA LEU A 65 -16.34 -12.02 -5.08
C LEU A 65 -15.62 -12.74 -6.21
N TYR A 66 -16.00 -14.00 -6.46
CA TYR A 66 -15.50 -14.80 -7.56
C TYR A 66 -16.63 -15.67 -8.12
N GLY A 67 -16.85 -15.59 -9.42
CA GLY A 67 -17.78 -16.44 -10.16
C GLY A 67 -17.02 -17.23 -11.23
N ASP A 68 -17.16 -18.55 -11.17
CA ASP A 68 -16.58 -19.45 -12.16
C ASP A 68 -17.42 -19.50 -13.46
N ALA A 69 -17.00 -20.36 -14.39
CA ALA A 69 -17.69 -20.55 -15.67
C ALA A 69 -19.13 -21.10 -15.54
N LYS A 70 -19.51 -21.63 -14.37
CA LYS A 70 -20.83 -22.22 -14.12
C LYS A 70 -21.84 -21.22 -13.53
N ASN A 71 -21.49 -19.92 -13.53
CA ASN A 71 -22.34 -18.79 -13.07
C ASN A 71 -22.73 -18.84 -11.58
N ALA A 72 -22.03 -19.60 -10.74
CA ALA A 72 -22.17 -19.50 -9.29
C ALA A 72 -21.17 -18.47 -8.75
N ALA A 73 -21.63 -17.26 -8.47
CA ALA A 73 -20.82 -16.24 -7.81
C ALA A 73 -20.76 -16.52 -6.29
N GLN A 74 -19.57 -16.70 -5.76
CA GLN A 74 -19.32 -16.84 -4.33
C GLN A 74 -18.83 -15.52 -3.74
N ASN A 75 -19.44 -15.12 -2.63
CA ASN A 75 -19.02 -13.97 -1.82
C ASN A 75 -17.97 -14.41 -0.79
N PHE A 76 -16.85 -13.69 -0.73
CA PHE A 76 -15.71 -13.95 0.15
C PHE A 76 -15.56 -12.93 1.28
N THR A 77 -16.44 -11.93 1.44
CA THR A 77 -16.27 -10.87 2.44
C THR A 77 -16.18 -11.40 3.88
N THR A 78 -16.89 -12.48 4.19
CA THR A 78 -16.87 -13.15 5.51
C THR A 78 -15.85 -14.28 5.61
N THR A 79 -15.12 -14.56 4.53
CA THR A 79 -14.10 -15.61 4.48
C THR A 79 -12.76 -15.08 4.99
N PRO A 80 -11.96 -15.85 5.75
CA PRO A 80 -10.64 -15.42 6.23
C PRO A 80 -9.66 -15.00 5.11
N LEU A 81 -8.82 -13.99 5.37
CA LEU A 81 -7.86 -13.44 4.41
C LEU A 81 -6.95 -14.51 3.78
N LYS A 82 -6.47 -15.47 4.56
CA LYS A 82 -5.63 -16.57 4.04
C LYS A 82 -6.31 -17.34 2.90
N VAL A 83 -7.60 -17.62 3.05
CA VAL A 83 -8.39 -18.34 2.04
C VAL A 83 -8.68 -17.44 0.85
N ARG A 84 -9.03 -16.16 1.07
CA ARG A 84 -9.20 -15.19 -0.03
C ARG A 84 -7.94 -15.07 -0.87
N ARG A 85 -6.77 -15.05 -0.23
CA ARG A 85 -5.47 -15.02 -0.90
C ARG A 85 -5.21 -16.28 -1.73
N GLU A 86 -5.52 -17.46 -1.21
CA GLU A 86 -5.39 -18.70 -1.98
C GLU A 86 -6.24 -18.69 -3.25
N VAL A 87 -7.48 -18.19 -3.15
CA VAL A 87 -8.35 -18.02 -4.31
C VAL A 87 -7.73 -17.02 -5.29
N LEU A 88 -7.29 -15.85 -4.80
CA LEU A 88 -6.66 -14.81 -5.61
C LEU A 88 -5.48 -15.35 -6.43
N MET A 89 -4.59 -16.12 -5.80
CA MET A 89 -3.43 -16.73 -6.47
C MET A 89 -3.79 -17.78 -7.52
N LYS A 90 -4.97 -18.43 -7.40
CA LYS A 90 -5.45 -19.43 -8.37
C LYS A 90 -6.10 -18.76 -9.60
N VAL A 91 -6.81 -17.65 -9.37
CA VAL A 91 -7.68 -17.02 -10.39
C VAL A 91 -7.01 -15.86 -11.11
N VAL A 92 -5.99 -15.23 -10.55
CA VAL A 92 -5.24 -14.14 -11.22
C VAL A 92 -3.87 -14.64 -11.64
N LYS A 93 -3.62 -14.64 -12.95
CA LYS A 93 -2.29 -14.86 -13.53
C LYS A 93 -1.58 -13.52 -13.63
N SER A 94 -0.45 -13.37 -12.94
CA SER A 94 0.32 -12.12 -13.02
C SER A 94 0.87 -11.88 -14.43
N ILE A 95 0.72 -10.65 -14.90
CA ILE A 95 1.36 -10.09 -16.09
C ILE A 95 2.39 -9.10 -15.57
N ASN A 96 3.67 -9.49 -15.65
CA ASN A 96 4.79 -8.77 -15.04
C ASN A 96 4.72 -7.27 -15.38
N THR A 97 4.80 -6.41 -14.37
CA THR A 97 4.69 -4.94 -14.45
C THR A 97 3.34 -4.39 -14.93
N TYR A 98 2.28 -5.20 -15.06
CA TYR A 98 0.96 -4.70 -15.49
C TYR A 98 -0.16 -5.14 -14.55
N ILE A 99 -0.29 -6.44 -14.30
CA ILE A 99 -1.28 -7.01 -13.39
C ILE A 99 -0.52 -7.92 -12.43
N GLU A 100 -0.41 -7.54 -11.17
CA GLU A 100 0.34 -8.32 -10.18
C GLU A 100 -0.50 -8.60 -8.95
N VAL A 101 -0.31 -9.77 -8.35
CA VAL A 101 -0.79 -10.02 -7.00
C VAL A 101 0.30 -9.58 -6.04
N VAL A 102 -0.05 -8.75 -5.06
CA VAL A 102 0.90 -8.24 -4.08
C VAL A 102 1.64 -9.38 -3.37
N ASN A 103 2.93 -9.15 -3.12
CA ASN A 103 3.74 -10.06 -2.31
C ASN A 103 3.24 -10.04 -0.86
N PHE A 104 3.22 -11.22 -0.24
CA PHE A 104 2.76 -11.39 1.14
C PHE A 104 3.69 -12.35 1.84
N ARG A 105 4.09 -11.98 3.05
CA ARG A 105 4.95 -12.79 3.91
C ARG A 105 4.26 -12.96 5.25
N VAL A 106 4.15 -14.20 5.73
CA VAL A 106 3.71 -14.45 7.11
C VAL A 106 4.91 -14.21 8.02
N ILE A 107 4.70 -13.39 9.06
CA ILE A 107 5.69 -13.11 10.09
C ILE A 107 5.09 -13.38 11.49
N PRO A 108 5.92 -13.66 12.50
CA PRO A 108 5.48 -13.67 13.89
C PRO A 108 4.91 -12.31 14.31
N SER A 109 3.97 -12.26 15.26
CA SER A 109 3.48 -10.98 15.82
C SER A 109 4.44 -10.31 16.79
N THR A 110 5.67 -10.81 16.93
CA THR A 110 6.68 -10.24 17.81
C THR A 110 7.05 -8.83 17.32
N SER A 111 7.22 -7.90 18.25
CA SER A 111 7.62 -6.52 17.96
C SER A 111 8.90 -6.45 17.11
N GLU A 112 9.84 -7.35 17.38
CA GLU A 112 11.12 -7.47 16.67
C GLU A 112 10.91 -7.77 15.18
N ALA A 113 10.14 -8.82 14.85
CA ALA A 113 9.84 -9.17 13.47
C ALA A 113 9.08 -8.06 12.71
N VAL A 114 8.19 -7.34 13.38
CA VAL A 114 7.48 -6.20 12.79
C VAL A 114 8.44 -5.05 12.51
N MET A 115 9.34 -4.74 13.44
CA MET A 115 10.34 -3.68 13.27
C MET A 115 11.35 -4.02 12.17
N ASP A 116 11.75 -5.28 12.02
CA ASP A 116 12.61 -5.72 10.93
C ASP A 116 11.96 -5.44 9.56
N GLU A 117 10.68 -5.75 9.40
CA GLU A 117 9.94 -5.45 8.16
C GLU A 117 9.81 -3.94 7.89
N ILE A 118 9.70 -3.13 8.93
CA ILE A 118 9.69 -1.66 8.80
C ILE A 118 11.07 -1.12 8.42
N ASN A 119 12.14 -1.62 9.05
CA ASN A 119 13.50 -1.25 8.70
C ASN A 119 13.83 -1.62 7.25
N MET A 120 13.36 -2.78 6.78
CA MET A 120 13.46 -3.18 5.37
C MET A 120 12.70 -2.22 4.45
N ALA A 121 11.48 -1.82 4.81
CA ALA A 121 10.70 -0.85 4.03
C ALA A 121 11.43 0.50 3.93
N VAL A 122 12.02 0.99 5.03
CA VAL A 122 12.86 2.20 5.05
C VAL A 122 14.07 2.06 4.12
N ALA A 123 14.81 0.95 4.23
CA ALA A 123 15.98 0.70 3.40
C ALA A 123 15.65 0.65 1.89
N ASN A 124 14.43 0.23 1.55
CA ASN A 124 13.91 0.21 0.19
C ASN A 124 13.30 1.54 -0.27
N GLY A 125 13.21 2.55 0.60
CA GLY A 125 12.53 3.82 0.32
C GLY A 125 11.03 3.66 0.09
N GLU A 126 10.43 2.63 0.66
CA GLU A 126 8.98 2.40 0.66
C GLU A 126 8.29 3.36 1.64
N GLU A 127 7.00 3.62 1.42
CA GLU A 127 6.19 4.48 2.31
C GLU A 127 5.90 3.80 3.65
N GLY A 128 5.96 2.46 3.70
CA GLY A 128 5.66 1.68 4.88
C GLY A 128 5.19 0.28 4.54
N ARG A 129 4.66 -0.42 5.54
CA ARG A 129 4.11 -1.79 5.42
C ARG A 129 2.65 -1.82 5.87
N VAL A 130 1.89 -2.75 5.29
CA VAL A 130 0.53 -3.07 5.75
C VAL A 130 0.55 -4.46 6.35
N PHE A 131 0.25 -4.55 7.63
CA PHE A 131 0.10 -5.81 8.36
C PHE A 131 -1.37 -6.19 8.40
N LYS A 132 -1.68 -7.43 8.06
CA LYS A 132 -3.02 -7.99 8.02
C LYS A 132 -3.07 -9.28 8.82
N ASP A 133 -4.05 -9.43 9.67
CA ASP A 133 -4.35 -10.70 10.35
C ASP A 133 -4.83 -11.72 9.29
N PRO A 134 -4.13 -12.86 9.11
CA PRO A 134 -4.51 -13.90 8.14
C PRO A 134 -5.91 -14.48 8.36
N ASP A 135 -6.42 -14.42 9.59
CA ASP A 135 -7.74 -14.92 9.96
C ASP A 135 -8.83 -13.82 9.90
N SER A 136 -8.46 -12.58 9.58
CA SER A 136 -9.42 -11.47 9.44
C SER A 136 -10.36 -11.62 8.25
N VAL A 137 -11.63 -11.27 8.47
CA VAL A 137 -12.63 -11.06 7.43
C VAL A 137 -12.49 -9.67 6.80
N TYR A 138 -13.04 -9.47 5.61
CA TYR A 138 -13.01 -8.17 4.95
C TYR A 138 -14.08 -7.24 5.55
N SER A 139 -13.67 -6.12 6.14
CA SER A 139 -14.58 -5.19 6.82
C SER A 139 -14.74 -3.87 6.04
N ILE A 140 -15.96 -3.57 5.62
CA ILE A 140 -16.29 -2.32 4.92
C ILE A 140 -16.57 -1.24 5.96
N GLY A 141 -15.89 -0.09 5.85
CA GLY A 141 -16.20 1.11 6.65
C GLY A 141 -15.80 1.05 8.13
N LYS A 142 -15.18 -0.03 8.60
CA LYS A 142 -14.61 -0.11 9.95
C LYS A 142 -13.09 -0.04 9.88
N ASN A 143 -12.52 1.04 10.40
CA ASN A 143 -11.08 1.18 10.54
C ASN A 143 -10.59 0.24 11.66
N GLY A 144 -9.53 -0.54 11.41
CA GLY A 144 -8.73 -1.17 12.47
C GLY A 144 -9.05 -2.62 12.86
N TYR A 145 -9.98 -3.32 12.21
CA TYR A 145 -10.20 -4.75 12.49
C TYR A 145 -9.32 -5.62 11.59
N GLY A 146 -8.13 -5.93 12.09
CA GLY A 146 -7.20 -6.89 11.50
C GLY A 146 -6.21 -6.30 10.49
N TRP A 147 -6.35 -5.05 10.05
CA TRP A 147 -5.43 -4.41 9.10
C TRP A 147 -4.81 -3.16 9.73
N PHE A 148 -3.48 -3.10 9.74
CA PHE A 148 -2.70 -2.02 10.35
C PHE A 148 -1.67 -1.52 9.35
N LYS A 149 -1.59 -0.20 9.18
CA LYS A 149 -0.57 0.44 8.34
C LYS A 149 0.48 1.04 9.25
N LEU A 150 1.73 0.64 9.07
CA LEU A 150 2.85 1.23 9.79
C LEU A 150 3.77 1.89 8.78
N LYS A 151 4.03 3.16 9.01
CA LYS A 151 4.92 3.98 8.21
C LYS A 151 6.10 4.46 9.06
N PRO A 152 7.30 4.59 8.47
CA PRO A 152 8.49 4.99 9.22
C PRO A 152 8.35 6.34 9.90
N GLU A 153 7.57 7.27 9.34
CA GLU A 153 7.39 8.61 9.92
C GLU A 153 6.64 8.59 11.26
N TYR A 154 5.98 7.47 11.61
CA TYR A 154 5.37 7.29 12.93
C TYR A 154 6.39 6.91 14.01
N SER A 155 7.61 6.55 13.64
CA SER A 155 8.67 6.41 14.62
C SER A 155 9.18 7.80 15.00
N TYR A 156 9.15 8.10 16.30
CA TYR A 156 9.54 9.40 16.88
C TYR A 156 10.97 9.83 16.49
N HIS A 157 11.82 8.87 16.07
CA HIS A 157 13.19 9.10 15.64
C HIS A 157 13.35 9.44 14.14
N LEU A 158 12.29 9.31 13.32
CA LEU A 158 12.28 9.68 11.89
C LEU A 158 11.32 10.84 11.55
N SER A 159 10.54 11.35 12.52
CA SER A 159 9.77 12.57 12.31
C SER A 159 10.73 13.75 12.20
N MET A 160 10.86 14.31 11.00
CA MET A 160 11.60 15.55 10.79
C MET A 160 10.83 16.72 11.41
N GLU A 161 11.38 17.30 12.47
CA GLU A 161 10.95 18.63 12.91
C GLU A 161 11.46 19.66 11.91
N LEU A 162 10.57 20.49 11.38
CA LEU A 162 10.91 21.54 10.43
C LEU A 162 10.72 22.90 11.11
N ASP A 163 11.82 23.65 11.24
CA ASP A 163 11.79 25.04 11.66
C ASP A 163 11.37 25.95 10.51
N LEU A 164 10.30 26.68 10.76
CA LEU A 164 9.42 27.16 9.70
C LEU A 164 8.80 28.51 10.12
N VAL A 165 8.94 29.54 9.29
CA VAL A 165 8.41 30.89 9.52
C VAL A 165 7.11 31.07 8.74
N VAL A 166 6.04 31.51 9.42
CA VAL A 166 4.77 31.83 8.77
C VAL A 166 4.91 33.12 7.95
N VAL A 167 4.70 33.04 6.64
CA VAL A 167 4.85 34.19 5.70
C VAL A 167 3.51 34.73 5.18
N GLY A 168 2.40 34.05 5.48
CA GLY A 168 1.06 34.50 5.08
C GLY A 168 -0.05 33.55 5.56
N ALA A 169 -1.31 33.98 5.44
CA ALA A 169 -2.48 33.16 5.77
C ALA A 169 -3.68 33.48 4.87
N TYR A 170 -4.51 32.47 4.59
CA TYR A 170 -5.77 32.60 3.85
C TYR A 170 -6.98 32.22 4.71
N PHE A 171 -8.14 32.79 4.39
CA PHE A 171 -9.41 32.38 4.96
C PHE A 171 -9.98 31.19 4.19
N ALA A 172 -10.26 30.09 4.88
CA ALA A 172 -10.98 28.96 4.30
C ALA A 172 -12.47 29.32 4.09
N SER A 173 -13.04 28.93 2.96
CA SER A 173 -14.49 29.06 2.71
C SER A 173 -15.21 27.73 2.99
N GLY A 174 -16.14 27.71 3.95
CA GLY A 174 -16.94 26.54 4.31
C GLY A 174 -17.36 26.51 5.79
N THR A 175 -18.11 25.49 6.20
CA THR A 175 -18.69 25.35 7.57
C THR A 175 -17.67 25.04 8.67
N ALA A 176 -16.40 24.83 8.32
CA ALA A 176 -15.30 24.76 9.28
C ALA A 176 -14.94 26.19 9.73
N ARG A 177 -15.75 26.74 10.63
CA ARG A 177 -15.49 28.02 11.29
C ARG A 177 -14.19 27.90 12.10
N ILE A 178 -13.18 28.63 11.62
CA ILE A 178 -11.89 28.97 12.26
C ILE A 178 -10.81 27.87 12.19
N GLU A 179 -10.32 27.58 10.98
CA GLU A 179 -8.89 27.25 10.80
C GLU A 179 -8.32 28.11 9.66
N ARG A 180 -7.37 28.99 9.99
CA ARG A 180 -6.64 29.79 9.00
C ARG A 180 -5.58 28.89 8.38
N SER A 181 -5.64 28.65 7.08
CA SER A 181 -4.57 27.96 6.35
C SER A 181 -3.33 28.88 6.35
N ARG A 182 -2.18 28.39 6.83
CA ARG A 182 -0.92 29.17 6.95
C ARG A 182 0.06 28.77 5.85
N ASN A 183 0.69 29.76 5.22
CA ASN A 183 1.85 29.56 4.36
C ASN A 183 3.11 29.64 5.19
N VAL A 184 4.08 28.77 4.91
CA VAL A 184 5.26 28.62 5.74
C VAL A 184 6.52 28.57 4.87
N GLY A 185 7.55 29.30 5.25
CA GLY A 185 8.86 29.34 4.59
C GLY A 185 9.97 28.81 5.49
N ALA A 186 10.98 28.16 4.91
CA ALA A 186 12.12 27.60 5.64
C ALA A 186 13.41 28.37 5.35
N SER A 187 14.29 28.51 6.35
CA SER A 187 15.67 29.01 6.19
C SER A 187 16.60 28.20 7.10
N GLY A 188 17.55 27.46 6.54
CA GLY A 188 18.26 26.40 7.27
C GLY A 188 19.49 26.82 8.08
N LYS A 189 19.64 26.27 9.30
CA LYS A 189 20.91 26.01 10.01
C LYS A 189 20.82 24.71 10.81
N SER A 190 21.91 23.95 10.89
CA SER A 190 22.00 22.58 11.41
C SER A 190 22.53 22.46 12.85
N GLY A 191 21.92 21.59 13.66
CA GLY A 191 22.41 21.03 14.94
C GLY A 191 21.22 20.51 15.76
N GLY A 192 21.18 19.41 16.50
CA GLY A 192 22.14 18.41 16.99
C GLY A 192 21.55 17.91 18.32
N GLY A 193 20.95 16.71 18.37
CA GLY A 193 20.09 16.27 19.50
C GLY A 193 20.68 15.15 20.39
N SER A 194 20.31 15.14 21.66
CA SER A 194 20.68 14.15 22.70
C SER A 194 19.53 13.17 23.03
N THR A 195 19.90 11.94 23.40
CA THR A 195 19.02 10.77 23.65
C THR A 195 18.63 10.59 25.12
N GLU A 196 17.38 10.22 25.39
CA GLU A 196 16.98 9.47 26.60
C GLU A 196 16.15 8.22 26.26
N ARG A 197 16.30 7.19 27.11
CA ARG A 197 15.81 5.81 26.95
C ARG A 197 14.59 5.62 27.85
N PHE A 198 13.52 5.00 27.35
CA PHE A 198 12.35 4.64 28.16
C PHE A 198 11.76 3.27 27.81
N GLU A 199 11.30 2.55 28.83
CA GLU A 199 10.81 1.17 28.81
C GLU A 199 9.32 1.09 28.45
N GLY A 200 8.94 0.08 27.64
CA GLY A 200 7.56 -0.10 27.14
C GLY A 200 6.70 -1.04 28.00
N PRO A 201 5.35 -0.94 27.93
CA PRO A 201 4.44 -1.77 28.72
C PRO A 201 4.17 -3.17 28.12
N GLU A 202 3.61 -4.03 28.97
CA GLU A 202 3.48 -5.50 28.85
C GLU A 202 2.78 -6.07 27.59
N ARG A 203 3.22 -7.29 27.27
CA ARG A 203 2.87 -8.12 26.10
C ARG A 203 1.39 -8.50 26.05
N SER A 204 0.78 -8.31 24.88
CA SER A 204 -0.46 -8.98 24.46
C SER A 204 -0.12 -10.32 23.78
N PRO A 205 -1.05 -11.31 23.76
CA PRO A 205 -0.73 -12.69 23.38
C PRO A 205 -0.34 -12.84 21.91
N GLU A 206 0.60 -13.76 21.66
CA GLU A 206 1.19 -14.07 20.35
C GLU A 206 0.11 -14.42 19.30
N ARG A 207 0.13 -13.68 18.19
CA ARG A 207 -0.62 -13.98 16.96
C ARG A 207 0.37 -14.06 15.80
N ASN A 208 -0.07 -14.43 14.60
CA ASN A 208 0.76 -14.32 13.40
C ASN A 208 0.15 -13.24 12.51
N TYR A 209 0.98 -12.36 11.94
CA TYR A 209 0.53 -11.33 11.00
C TYR A 209 1.04 -11.63 9.59
N GLY A 210 0.21 -11.37 8.60
CA GLY A 210 0.60 -11.27 7.21
C GLY A 210 1.11 -9.87 6.88
N CYS A 211 2.35 -9.72 6.47
CA CYS A 211 2.91 -8.48 5.96
C CYS A 211 2.70 -8.40 4.44
N LEU A 212 2.04 -7.34 3.98
CA LEU A 212 2.07 -6.96 2.57
C LEU A 212 3.37 -6.23 2.27
N VAL A 213 4.16 -6.86 1.41
CA VAL A 213 5.39 -6.29 0.88
C VAL A 213 4.99 -5.42 -0.29
N SER A 214 5.16 -4.10 -0.16
CA SER A 214 5.02 -3.19 -1.30
C SER A 214 5.98 -3.67 -2.38
N THR A 215 5.48 -3.83 -3.61
CA THR A 215 6.24 -4.38 -4.74
C THR A 215 7.23 -3.37 -5.29
N ARG A 216 8.00 -2.65 -4.46
CA ARG A 216 9.17 -1.90 -4.94
C ARG A 216 10.33 -2.86 -5.11
N ARG A 217 10.31 -3.63 -6.20
CA ARG A 217 11.50 -4.36 -6.62
C ARG A 217 12.53 -3.36 -7.14
N LYS A 218 13.70 -3.30 -6.51
CA LYS A 218 14.92 -2.88 -7.22
C LYS A 218 15.29 -4.02 -8.18
N SER A 219 15.65 -3.68 -9.41
CA SER A 219 16.23 -4.62 -10.36
C SER A 219 17.43 -5.35 -9.71
N GLY A 220 17.37 -6.68 -9.57
CA GLY A 220 18.53 -7.51 -9.20
C GLY A 220 18.41 -8.45 -8.00
N CYS A 221 17.30 -8.53 -7.27
CA CYS A 221 17.17 -9.51 -6.16
C CYS A 221 16.64 -10.88 -6.65
N PRO A 222 17.34 -12.00 -6.38
CA PRO A 222 16.89 -13.32 -6.75
C PRO A 222 15.66 -13.76 -5.93
N VAL A 223 14.83 -14.58 -6.57
CA VAL A 223 13.61 -15.16 -5.98
C VAL A 223 14.03 -16.19 -4.93
N ALA A 224 13.70 -15.97 -3.65
CA ALA A 224 13.76 -17.05 -2.66
C ALA A 224 12.59 -18.01 -2.95
N GLY A 225 12.92 -19.26 -3.24
CA GLY A 225 11.96 -20.35 -3.45
C GLY A 225 11.31 -20.82 -2.15
#